data_AF-A0A6M3JN86-F1
#
_entry.id   AF-A0A6M3JN86-F1
#
_cell.length_a   1.000
_cell.length_b   1.000
_cell.length_c   1.000
_cell.angle_alpha   90.00
_cell.angle_beta   90.00
_cell.angle_gamma   90.00
#
_symmetry.space_group_name_H-M   'P 1'
#
loop_
_entity.id
_entity.type
_entity.pdbx_description
1 polymer ?
#
loop_
_entity_poly.entity_id
_entity_poly.type
_entity_poly.pdbx_seq_one_letter_code
_entity_poly.pdbx_strand_id
1 'polypeptide(L)' 'MHQLIEQAVYRYPDERMKGMRLYRIEYGGHAHDCWCEGTIWLPAHIDPERIEEVLNDEDRNYDYDYDDSPRIV' A
#
# COMPACT_ATOMS: atom_id res chain seq x y z
N MET A 1 8.32 3.66 -1.07
CA MET A 1 7.49 4.57 -0.23
C MET A 1 6.06 4.40 -0.66
N HIS A 2 5.26 3.91 0.27
CA HIS A 2 3.84 3.64 0.14
C HIS A 2 3.02 4.73 0.82
N GLN A 3 1.88 5.08 0.21
CA GLN A 3 0.87 5.95 0.78
C GLN A 3 -0.54 5.34 0.60
N LEU A 4 -1.40 5.49 1.61
CA LEU A 4 -2.81 5.15 1.58
C LEU A 4 -3.67 6.40 1.41
N ILE A 5 -4.47 6.43 0.35
CA ILE A 5 -5.44 7.49 0.09
C ILE A 5 -6.85 6.91 0.19
N GLU A 6 -7.63 7.39 1.16
CA GLU A 6 -9.02 6.97 1.30
C GLU A 6 -9.85 7.40 0.09
N GLN A 7 -10.62 6.46 -0.44
CA GLN A 7 -11.53 6.69 -1.55
C GLN A 7 -12.98 6.69 -1.09
N ALA A 8 -13.78 7.58 -1.70
CA ALA A 8 -15.22 7.59 -1.49
C ALA A 8 -15.84 6.29 -2.04
N VAL A 9 -16.59 5.58 -1.19
CA VAL A 9 -17.28 4.34 -1.57
C VAL A 9 -18.75 4.63 -1.83
N TYR A 10 -19.13 4.58 -3.10
CA TYR A 10 -20.53 4.76 -3.52
C TYR A 10 -21.31 3.43 -3.58
N ARG A 11 -20.60 2.31 -3.78
CA ARG A 11 -21.18 0.98 -3.86
C ARG A 11 -20.20 -0.07 -3.36
N TYR A 12 -20.66 -0.94 -2.47
CA TYR A 12 -19.89 -2.09 -2.02
C TYR A 12 -20.06 -3.25 -3.01
N PRO A 13 -18.97 -3.96 -3.35
CA PRO A 13 -19.03 -5.10 -4.27
C PRO A 13 -19.71 -6.34 -3.63
N ASP A 14 -19.63 -6.49 -2.31
CA ASP A 14 -20.29 -7.56 -1.53
C ASP A 14 -20.86 -6.96 -0.22
N GLU A 15 -21.95 -7.54 0.30
CA GLU A 15 -22.56 -7.09 1.56
C GLU A 15 -21.63 -7.24 2.78
N ARG A 16 -20.74 -8.24 2.77
CA ARG A 16 -19.73 -8.46 3.82
C ARG A 16 -18.72 -7.32 3.94
N MET A 17 -18.63 -6.48 2.90
CA MET A 17 -17.73 -5.33 2.87
C MET A 17 -18.41 -4.05 3.34
N LYS A 18 -19.72 -4.07 3.62
CA LYS A 18 -20.43 -2.91 4.19
C LYS A 18 -19.75 -2.46 5.48
N GLY A 19 -19.44 -1.18 5.56
CA GLY A 19 -18.75 -0.58 6.71
C GLY A 19 -17.22 -0.68 6.67
N MET A 20 -16.66 -1.22 5.59
CA MET A 20 -15.23 -1.11 5.30
C MET A 20 -14.93 0.21 4.58
N ARG A 21 -13.71 0.70 4.74
CA ARG A 21 -13.15 1.87 4.05
C ARG A 21 -12.25 1.37 2.93
N LEU A 22 -12.36 1.99 1.75
CA LEU A 22 -11.52 1.69 0.60
C LEU A 22 -10.32 2.65 0.57
N TYR A 23 -9.14 2.10 0.40
CA TYR A 23 -7.91 2.86 0.23
C TYR A 23 -7.23 2.49 -1.08
N ARG A 24 -6.70 3.51 -1.76
CA ARG A 24 -5.71 3.38 -2.82
C ARG A 24 -4.32 3.35 -2.19
N ILE A 25 -3.51 2.38 -2.60
CA ILE A 25 -2.09 2.29 -2.25
C ILE A 25 -1.31 2.84 -3.44
N GLU A 26 -0.45 3.84 -3.21
CA GLU A 26 0.46 4.40 -4.21
C GLU A 26 1.91 4.01 -3.89
N TYR A 27 2.68 3.63 -4.90
CA TYR A 27 4.12 3.37 -4.80
C TYR A 27 4.90 4.35 -5.68
N GLY A 28 5.92 5.00 -5.12
CA GLY A 28 6.90 5.78 -5.89
C GLY A 28 6.65 7.29 -6.00
N GLY A 29 5.53 7.81 -5.47
CA GLY A 29 5.23 9.25 -5.44
C GLY A 29 3.76 9.55 -5.75
N HIS A 30 3.34 10.81 -5.60
CA HIS A 30 1.94 11.20 -5.80
C HIS A 30 1.57 11.28 -7.28
N ALA A 31 0.46 10.64 -7.66
CA ALA A 31 -0.32 10.81 -8.90
C ALA A 31 0.40 10.74 -10.27
N HIS A 32 1.42 11.55 -10.54
CA HIS A 32 2.18 11.59 -11.79
C HIS A 32 3.49 10.79 -11.73
N ASP A 33 4.05 10.62 -10.53
CA ASP A 33 5.26 9.82 -10.29
C ASP A 33 4.96 8.46 -9.65
N CYS A 34 3.68 8.07 -9.61
CA CYS A 34 3.28 6.77 -9.08
C CYS A 34 3.66 5.66 -10.09
N TRP A 35 4.48 4.70 -9.66
CA TRP A 35 4.94 3.61 -10.52
C TRP A 35 3.96 2.44 -10.52
N CYS A 36 3.26 2.22 -9.39
CA CYS A 36 2.28 1.15 -9.22
C CYS A 36 1.14 1.59 -8.29
N GLU A 37 -0.09 1.21 -8.63
CA GLU A 37 -1.29 1.45 -7.80
C GLU A 37 -1.95 0.13 -7.39
N GLY A 38 -2.34 0.03 -6.12
CA GLY A 38 -3.14 -1.07 -5.57
C GLY A 38 -4.37 -0.55 -4.83
N THR A 39 -5.28 -1.45 -4.46
CA THR A 39 -6.43 -1.09 -3.59
C THR A 39 -6.59 -2.09 -2.47
N ILE A 40 -6.97 -1.59 -1.29
CA ILE A 40 -7.23 -2.40 -0.11
C ILE A 40 -8.48 -1.91 0.59
N TRP A 41 -9.23 -2.86 1.16
CA TRP A 41 -10.37 -2.58 2.01
C TRP A 41 -9.98 -2.83 3.46
N LEU A 42 -10.20 -1.84 4.32
CA LEU A 42 -9.89 -1.91 5.73
C LEU A 42 -11.17 -1.73 6.57
N PRO A 43 -11.35 -2.49 7.66
CA PRO A 43 -12.40 -2.19 8.63
C PRO A 43 -12.28 -0.76 9.16
N ALA A 44 -13.40 -0.08 9.43
CA ALA A 44 -13.39 1.33 9.82
C ALA A 44 -12.63 1.65 11.13
N HIS A 45 -12.39 0.65 11.98
CA HIS A 45 -11.66 0.80 13.24
C HIS A 45 -10.13 0.64 13.09
N ILE A 46 -9.65 0.22 11.93
CA ILE A 46 -8.22 0.11 11.66
C ILE A 46 -7.67 1.49 11.35
N ASP A 47 -6.53 1.80 11.98
CA ASP A 47 -5.77 3.01 11.74
C ASP A 47 -4.95 2.86 10.44
N PRO A 48 -5.21 3.67 9.39
CA PRO A 48 -4.47 3.59 8.15
C PRO A 48 -2.99 3.95 8.31
N GLU A 49 -2.62 4.85 9.24
CA GLU A 49 -1.21 5.26 9.42
C GLU A 49 -0.34 4.07 9.80
N ARG A 50 -0.86 3.20 10.67
CA ARG A 50 -0.18 1.97 11.08
C ARG A 50 -0.01 0.98 9.92
N ILE A 51 -0.92 0.98 8.95
CA ILE A 51 -0.79 0.13 7.75
C ILE A 51 0.26 0.72 6.80
N GLU A 52 0.30 2.04 6.63
CA GLU A 52 1.37 2.70 5.87
C GLU A 52 2.75 2.40 6.46
N GLU A 53 2.90 2.44 7.79
CA GLU A 53 4.16 2.09 8.46
C GLU A 53 4.62 0.67 8.10
N VAL A 54 3.73 -0.31 8.18
CA VAL A 54 4.03 -1.71 7.82
C VAL A 54 4.44 -1.84 6.35
N LEU A 55 3.69 -1.22 5.44
CA LEU A 55 4.00 -1.24 4.00
C LEU A 55 5.35 -0.58 3.69
N ASN A 56 5.71 0.48 4.42
CA ASN A 56 6.98 1.17 4.27
C ASN A 56 8.15 0.47 4.97
N ASP A 57 7.90 -0.31 6.02
CA ASP A 57 8.90 -1.16 6.67
C ASP A 57 9.24 -2.38 5.81
N GLU A 58 8.24 -3.03 5.21
CA GLU A 58 8.46 -4.15 4.29
C GLU A 58 9.30 -3.74 3.07
N ASP A 59 8.98 -2.59 2.44
CA ASP A 59 9.77 -2.02 1.34
C ASP A 59 11.25 -1.86 1.71
N ARG A 60 11.53 -1.33 2.91
CA ARG A 60 12.90 -1.12 3.39
C ARG A 60 13.64 -2.43 3.63
N ASN A 61 12.93 -3.49 4.02
CA ASN A 61 13.53 -4.81 4.22
C ASN A 61 13.82 -5.52 2.90
N TYR A 62 13.06 -5.26 1.83
CA TYR A 62 13.34 -5.82 0.50
C TYR A 62 14.48 -5.09 -0.25
N ASP A 63 14.82 -3.87 0.15
CA ASP A 63 15.93 -3.09 -0.43
C ASP A 63 17.32 -3.59 0.03
N TYR A 64 17.39 -4.61 0.89
CA TYR A 64 18.64 -5.09 1.52
C TYR A 64 19.33 -6.30 0.84
N ASP A 65 18.79 -6.86 -0.24
CA ASP A 65 19.31 -8.13 -0.81
C ASP A 65 19.83 -8.06 -2.27
N TYR A 66 20.08 -6.87 -2.83
CA TYR A 66 20.51 -6.73 -4.24
C TYR A 66 21.98 -6.32 -4.47
N ASP A 67 22.84 -6.26 -3.45
CA ASP A 67 24.24 -5.85 -3.62
C ASP A 67 25.31 -6.86 -3.16
N ASP A 68 24.92 -8.11 -2.85
CA ASP A 68 25.88 -9.16 -2.44
C ASP A 68 25.86 -10.41 -3.36
N SER A 69 25.48 -10.22 -4.63
CA SER A 69 25.79 -11.21 -5.66
C SER A 69 27.28 -11.11 -6.00
N PRO A 70 28.13 -12.13 -5.70
CA PRO A 70 29.52 -12.09 -6.10
C PRO A 70 29.59 -11.96 -7.61
N ARG A 71 30.15 -10.85 -8.10
CA ARG A 71 30.55 -10.70 -9.50
C ARG A 71 31.64 -11.75 -9.75
N ILE A 72 31.24 -12.88 -10.32
CA ILE A 72 32.19 -13.83 -10.90
C ILE A 72 32.84 -13.10 -12.08
N VAL A 73 34.10 -12.73 -11.92
CA VAL A 73 34.99 -12.22 -12.99
C VAL A 73 35.90 -13.36 -13.42
#